data_AF-A0A9E2ZEY8-F1
#
_entry.id   AF-A0A9E2ZEY8-F1
#
_cell.length_a   1.000
_cell.length_b   1.000
_cell.length_c   1.000
_cell.angle_alpha   90.00
_cell.angle_beta   90.00
_cell.angle_gamma   90.00
#
_symmetry.space_group_name_H-M   'P 1'
#
loop_
_entity.id
_entity.type
_entity.pdbx_description
1 polymer ?
#
loop_
_entity_poly.entity_id
_entity_poly.type
_entity_poly.pdbx_seq_one_letter_code
_entity_poly.pdbx_strand_id
1 'polypeptide(L)'
;MRDGYEPTTMLSIAAEARVAEKTLYLAYPSKAALLSEIIRVGVRGGEGDQPLTRRAPWTEMLAAASVSEVVARFAGGGAALMSRAGRVLWLGEANAASDPQLQEARDRAHANIRSDMREFAAALAERRALAPGLDLEQAAAILFAVCANETIFLRLTDECGWTPDQYANLIETLVTGLLLAPDRRAA
;
A
#
# COMPACT_ATOMS: atom_id res chain seq x y z
N MET A 1 -6.44 16.77 -3.66
CA MET A 1 -6.54 18.17 -3.25
C MET A 1 -5.63 18.98 -4.16
N ARG A 2 -6.13 20.02 -4.84
CA ARG A 2 -5.32 20.84 -5.75
C ARG A 2 -4.28 21.67 -5.00
N ASP A 3 -4.65 22.14 -3.81
CA ASP A 3 -3.83 23.07 -3.02
C ASP A 3 -3.00 22.40 -1.92
N GLY A 4 -3.05 21.07 -1.80
CA GLY A 4 -2.43 20.32 -0.70
C GLY A 4 -3.30 20.21 0.54
N TYR A 5 -2.83 19.48 1.56
CA TYR A 5 -3.62 19.17 2.76
C TYR A 5 -3.86 20.40 3.63
N GLU A 6 -2.82 21.16 3.96
CA GLU A 6 -2.92 22.29 4.91
C GLU A 6 -3.96 23.35 4.53
N PRO A 7 -3.92 23.96 3.32
CA PRO A 7 -4.85 25.03 2.97
C PRO A 7 -6.27 24.53 2.70
N THR A 8 -6.47 23.21 2.51
CA THR A 8 -7.80 22.64 2.33
C THR A 8 -8.55 22.66 3.66
N THR A 9 -9.72 23.28 3.71
CA THR A 9 -10.60 23.36 4.89
C THR A 9 -11.85 22.51 4.73
N MET A 10 -12.48 22.11 5.84
CA MET A 10 -13.78 21.41 5.80
C MET A 10 -14.85 22.25 5.09
N LEU A 11 -14.85 23.57 5.28
CA LEU A 11 -15.70 24.50 4.53
C LEU A 11 -15.46 24.42 3.02
N SER A 12 -14.20 24.45 2.56
CA SER A 12 -13.88 24.36 1.12
C SER A 12 -14.31 23.02 0.52
N ILE A 13 -14.16 21.93 1.28
CA ILE A 13 -14.60 20.58 0.87
C ILE A 13 -16.14 20.54 0.77
N ALA A 14 -16.84 21.09 1.78
CA ALA A 14 -18.30 21.12 1.79
C ALA A 14 -18.85 21.94 0.62
N ALA A 15 -18.23 23.08 0.31
CA ALA A 15 -18.58 23.91 -0.84
C ALA A 15 -18.43 23.15 -2.17
N GLU A 16 -17.30 22.47 -2.38
CA GLU A 16 -17.05 21.66 -3.59
C GLU A 16 -18.03 20.48 -3.69
N ALA A 17 -18.29 19.80 -2.57
CA ALA A 17 -19.22 18.68 -2.49
C ALA A 17 -20.71 19.10 -2.52
N ARG A 18 -21.00 20.41 -2.52
CA ARG A 18 -22.35 20.98 -2.48
C ARG A 18 -23.19 20.47 -1.30
N VAL A 19 -22.56 20.33 -0.14
CA VAL A 19 -23.20 19.96 1.14
C VAL A 19 -23.02 21.07 2.16
N ALA A 20 -23.88 21.10 3.18
CA ALA A 20 -23.66 22.00 4.32
C ALA A 20 -22.43 21.54 5.12
N GLU A 21 -21.59 22.47 5.54
CA GLU A 21 -20.41 22.18 6.37
C GLU A 21 -20.78 21.40 7.64
N LYS A 22 -21.91 21.75 8.27
CA LYS A 22 -22.46 21.03 9.42
C LYS A 22 -22.73 19.55 9.11
N THR A 23 -23.23 19.23 7.92
CA THR A 23 -23.47 17.84 7.49
C THR A 23 -22.17 17.07 7.37
N LEU A 24 -21.11 17.72 6.86
CA LEU A 24 -19.80 17.09 6.76
C LEU A 24 -19.20 16.78 8.15
N TYR A 25 -19.32 17.70 9.10
CA TYR A 25 -18.88 17.48 10.48
C TYR A 25 -19.68 16.42 11.24
N LEU A 26 -20.96 16.24 10.91
CA LEU A 26 -21.77 15.15 11.47
C LEU A 26 -21.27 13.77 11.04
N ALA A 27 -20.75 13.66 9.81
CA ALA A 27 -20.19 12.42 9.29
C ALA A 27 -18.71 12.23 9.69
N TYR A 28 -17.93 13.31 9.64
CA TYR A 28 -16.48 13.29 9.87
C TYR A 28 -16.08 14.43 10.82
N PRO A 29 -15.65 14.11 12.05
CA PRO A 29 -15.38 15.12 13.07
C PRO A 29 -14.19 16.03 12.75
N SER A 30 -13.33 15.63 11.79
CA SER A 30 -12.15 16.39 11.39
C SER A 30 -11.79 16.12 9.93
N LYS A 31 -10.93 16.99 9.37
CA LYS A 31 -10.31 16.79 8.04
C LYS A 31 -9.46 15.51 8.01
N ALA A 32 -8.77 15.19 9.12
CA ALA A 32 -8.00 13.96 9.27
C ALA A 32 -8.89 12.71 9.26
N ALA A 33 -10.04 12.76 9.92
CA ALA A 33 -11.02 11.67 9.94
C ALA A 33 -11.59 11.43 8.54
N LEU A 34 -11.90 12.51 7.80
CA LEU A 34 -12.32 12.42 6.41
C LEU A 34 -11.23 11.83 5.52
N LEU A 35 -9.98 12.29 5.64
CA LEU A 35 -8.86 11.73 4.86
C LEU A 35 -8.63 10.25 5.19
N SER A 36 -8.71 9.87 6.47
CA SER A 36 -8.60 8.48 6.92
C SER A 36 -9.68 7.60 6.29
N GLU A 37 -10.92 8.12 6.18
CA GLU A 37 -12.00 7.42 5.50
C GLU A 37 -11.76 7.29 4.00
N ILE A 38 -11.28 8.35 3.34
CA ILE A 38 -10.92 8.31 1.91
C ILE A 38 -9.83 7.27 1.66
N ILE A 39 -8.79 7.22 2.51
CA ILE A 39 -7.74 6.20 2.47
C ILE A 39 -8.35 4.82 2.68
N ARG A 40 -9.21 4.65 3.69
CA ARG A 40 -9.88 3.38 3.97
C ARG A 40 -10.65 2.87 2.75
N VAL A 41 -11.48 3.71 2.14
CA VAL A 41 -12.26 3.36 0.93
C VAL A 41 -11.32 3.08 -0.25
N GLY A 42 -10.29 3.92 -0.44
CA GLY A 42 -9.28 3.77 -1.48
C GLY A 42 -8.53 2.45 -1.37
N VAL A 43 -8.06 2.08 -0.18
CA VAL A 43 -7.36 0.80 0.04
C VAL A 43 -8.32 -0.37 -0.18
N ARG A 44 -9.55 -0.30 0.35
CA ARG A 44 -10.50 -1.42 0.26
C ARG A 44 -11.09 -1.66 -1.12
N GLY A 45 -11.08 -0.68 -2.02
CA GLY A 45 -11.60 -0.84 -3.38
C GLY A 45 -13.09 -1.16 -3.48
N GLY A 46 -13.88 -0.82 -2.46
CA GLY A 46 -15.32 -1.12 -2.40
C GLY A 46 -15.69 -2.49 -1.80
N GLU A 47 -14.70 -3.31 -1.42
CA GLU A 47 -14.94 -4.57 -0.73
C GLU A 47 -15.03 -4.36 0.80
N GLY A 48 -15.85 -5.17 1.48
CA GLY A 48 -16.22 -5.01 2.90
C GLY A 48 -15.06 -4.96 3.91
N ASP A 49 -15.37 -4.88 5.20
CA ASP A 49 -14.39 -4.66 6.29
C ASP A 49 -13.42 -5.83 6.58
N GLN A 50 -13.33 -6.80 5.68
CA GLN A 50 -12.41 -7.91 5.82
C GLN A 50 -10.94 -7.44 5.69
N PRO A 51 -10.03 -7.91 6.58
CA PRO A 51 -8.59 -7.68 6.46
C PRO A 51 -8.05 -8.11 5.09
N LEU A 52 -7.04 -7.40 4.56
CA LEU A 52 -6.46 -7.68 3.24
C LEU A 52 -6.06 -9.15 3.09
N THR A 53 -5.42 -9.70 4.12
CA THR A 53 -4.90 -11.07 4.14
C THR A 53 -5.96 -12.17 4.05
N ARG A 54 -7.21 -11.83 4.36
CA ARG A 54 -8.34 -12.78 4.31
C ARG A 54 -9.15 -12.67 3.02
N ARG A 55 -8.81 -11.75 2.12
CA ARG A 55 -9.54 -11.53 0.87
C ARG A 55 -9.10 -12.53 -0.19
N ALA A 56 -10.02 -12.86 -1.10
CA ALA A 56 -9.77 -13.80 -2.18
C ALA A 56 -8.48 -13.50 -2.96
N PRO A 57 -8.19 -12.26 -3.41
CA PRO A 57 -6.95 -11.97 -4.14
C PRO A 57 -5.67 -12.30 -3.36
N TRP A 58 -5.65 -12.04 -2.05
CA TRP A 58 -4.48 -12.36 -1.21
C TRP A 58 -4.34 -13.87 -1.00
N THR A 59 -5.44 -14.55 -0.68
CA THR A 59 -5.41 -16.00 -0.46
C THR A 59 -5.09 -16.77 -1.75
N GLU A 60 -5.61 -16.33 -2.89
CA GLU A 60 -5.32 -16.91 -4.21
C GLU A 60 -3.88 -16.64 -4.66
N MET A 61 -3.35 -15.45 -4.35
CA MET A 61 -1.93 -15.14 -4.53
C MET A 61 -1.07 -16.13 -3.75
N LEU A 62 -1.32 -16.32 -2.45
CA LEU A 62 -0.56 -17.25 -1.62
C LEU A 62 -0.73 -18.72 -2.01
N ALA A 63 -1.86 -19.08 -2.63
CA ALA A 63 -2.15 -20.43 -3.11
C ALA A 63 -1.54 -20.74 -4.51
N ALA A 64 -0.92 -19.77 -5.18
CA ALA A 64 -0.34 -19.95 -6.50
C ALA A 64 0.71 -21.08 -6.55
N ALA A 65 0.80 -21.80 -7.68
CA ALA A 65 1.56 -23.04 -7.76
C ALA A 65 3.08 -22.82 -7.72
N SER A 66 3.57 -21.67 -8.21
CA SER A 66 5.00 -21.34 -8.27
C SER A 66 5.32 -20.07 -7.48
N VAL A 67 6.57 -19.94 -7.02
CA VAL A 67 7.05 -18.72 -6.33
C VAL A 67 7.00 -17.51 -7.25
N SER A 68 7.37 -17.67 -8.53
CA SER A 68 7.29 -16.58 -9.52
C SER A 68 5.86 -16.09 -9.67
N GLU A 69 4.88 -16.99 -9.72
CA GLU A 69 3.46 -16.60 -9.80
C GLU A 69 2.97 -15.89 -8.53
N VAL A 70 3.42 -16.32 -7.34
CA VAL A 70 3.14 -15.61 -6.09
C VAL A 70 3.66 -14.16 -6.16
N VAL A 71 4.90 -13.97 -6.58
CA VAL A 71 5.54 -12.65 -6.65
C VAL A 71 4.88 -11.77 -7.72
N ALA A 72 4.59 -12.30 -8.91
CA ALA A 72 3.91 -11.56 -9.96
C ALA A 72 2.52 -11.10 -9.51
N ARG A 73 1.74 -11.97 -8.85
CA ARG A 73 0.41 -11.62 -8.29
C ARG A 73 0.52 -10.57 -7.18
N PHE A 74 1.52 -10.69 -6.30
CA PHE A 74 1.79 -9.69 -5.27
C PHE A 74 2.09 -8.32 -5.87
N ALA A 75 2.99 -8.27 -6.86
CA ALA A 75 3.37 -7.04 -7.54
C ALA A 75 2.19 -6.40 -8.27
N GLY A 76 1.39 -7.20 -9.00
CA GLY A 76 0.18 -6.73 -9.67
C GLY A 76 -0.87 -6.20 -8.69
N GLY A 77 -1.10 -6.90 -7.58
CA GLY A 77 -2.01 -6.46 -6.52
C GLY A 77 -1.57 -5.14 -5.88
N GLY A 78 -0.28 -5.01 -5.57
CA GLY A 78 0.32 -3.78 -5.07
C GLY A 78 0.18 -2.61 -6.04
N ALA A 79 0.45 -2.83 -7.33
CA ALA A 79 0.27 -1.83 -8.38
C ALA A 79 -1.18 -1.36 -8.52
N ALA A 80 -2.14 -2.29 -8.47
CA ALA A 80 -3.57 -1.97 -8.52
C ALA A 80 -4.03 -1.18 -7.28
N LEU A 81 -3.49 -1.50 -6.10
CA LEU A 81 -3.73 -0.73 -4.88
C LEU A 81 -3.16 0.68 -4.99
N MET A 82 -1.89 0.82 -5.38
CA MET A 82 -1.22 2.12 -5.51
C MET A 82 -1.87 3.00 -6.58
N SER A 83 -2.35 2.41 -7.67
CA SER A 83 -3.09 3.15 -8.71
C SER A 83 -4.36 3.81 -8.19
N ARG A 84 -5.04 3.17 -7.23
CA ARG A 84 -6.29 3.66 -6.64
C ARG A 84 -6.08 4.53 -5.40
N ALA A 85 -5.09 4.20 -4.58
CA ALA A 85 -4.91 4.77 -3.25
C ALA A 85 -3.60 5.55 -3.06
N GLY A 86 -2.61 5.42 -3.94
CA GLY A 86 -1.26 5.94 -3.75
C GLY A 86 -1.22 7.45 -3.47
N ARG A 87 -2.00 8.24 -4.19
CA ARG A 87 -2.05 9.70 -3.97
C ARG A 87 -2.67 10.10 -2.63
N VAL A 88 -3.66 9.36 -2.13
CA VAL A 88 -4.30 9.65 -0.83
C VAL A 88 -3.48 9.09 0.33
N LEU A 89 -2.80 7.96 0.14
CA LEU A 89 -1.80 7.44 1.07
C LEU A 89 -0.66 8.45 1.24
N TRP A 90 -0.13 8.98 0.14
CA TRP A 90 0.94 9.97 0.17
C TRP A 90 0.53 11.23 0.92
N LEU A 91 -0.72 11.67 0.71
CA LEU A 91 -1.25 12.83 1.41
C LEU A 91 -1.31 12.60 2.93
N GLY A 92 -1.72 11.41 3.37
CA GLY A 92 -1.71 11.02 4.77
C GLY A 92 -0.30 10.96 5.34
N GLU A 93 0.61 10.29 4.63
CA GLU A 93 2.02 10.13 5.03
C GLU A 93 2.73 11.49 5.17
N ALA A 94 2.60 12.36 4.17
CA ALA A 94 3.25 13.66 4.12
C ALA A 94 2.78 14.65 5.21
N ASN A 95 1.60 14.43 5.80
CA ASN A 95 1.01 15.33 6.80
C ASN A 95 0.90 14.69 8.20
N ALA A 96 1.34 13.44 8.36
CA ALA A 96 1.28 12.75 9.65
C ALA A 96 2.08 13.45 10.74
N ALA A 97 3.20 14.10 10.42
CA ALA A 97 4.04 14.76 11.41
C ALA A 97 3.42 16.06 11.98
N SER A 98 2.50 16.70 11.27
CA SER A 98 1.85 17.96 11.66
C SER A 98 0.42 17.79 12.17
N ASP A 99 -0.17 16.59 12.05
CA ASP A 99 -1.54 16.28 12.48
C ASP A 99 -1.56 14.98 13.33
N PRO A 100 -1.75 15.08 14.66
CA PRO A 100 -1.71 13.91 15.55
C PRO A 100 -2.72 12.81 15.20
N GLN A 101 -3.89 13.15 14.63
CA GLN A 101 -4.87 12.15 14.23
C GLN A 101 -4.40 11.36 13.01
N LEU A 102 -3.73 12.03 12.06
CA LEU A 102 -3.08 11.35 10.94
C LEU A 102 -1.88 10.54 11.39
N GLN A 103 -1.09 11.03 12.35
CA GLN A 103 0.01 10.27 12.94
C GLN A 103 -0.47 8.94 13.51
N GLU A 104 -1.52 8.97 14.34
CA GLU A 104 -2.09 7.78 14.95
C GLU A 104 -2.66 6.81 13.90
N ALA A 105 -3.33 7.33 12.87
CA ALA A 105 -3.85 6.54 11.77
C ALA A 105 -2.73 5.86 10.96
N ARG A 106 -1.66 6.61 10.64
CA ARG A 106 -0.46 6.12 9.97
C ARG A 106 0.21 5.01 10.77
N ASP A 107 0.46 5.23 12.06
CA ASP A 107 1.18 4.27 12.88
C ASP A 107 0.43 2.93 12.98
N ARG A 108 -0.90 2.97 13.11
CA ARG A 108 -1.76 1.77 13.02
C ARG A 108 -1.68 1.12 11.65
N ALA A 109 -1.75 1.90 10.57
CA ALA A 109 -1.66 1.37 9.21
C ALA A 109 -0.29 0.71 8.96
N HIS A 110 0.81 1.32 9.38
CA HIS A 110 2.16 0.76 9.28
C HIS A 110 2.34 -0.51 10.12
N ALA A 111 1.72 -0.60 11.30
CA ALA A 111 1.70 -1.84 12.07
C ALA A 111 0.99 -2.97 11.30
N ASN A 112 -0.16 -2.69 10.70
CA ASN A 112 -0.91 -3.67 9.90
C ASN A 112 -0.13 -4.08 8.64
N ILE A 113 0.38 -3.13 7.88
CA ILE A 113 1.15 -3.42 6.66
C ILE A 113 2.40 -4.26 7.01
N ARG A 114 3.12 -3.95 8.09
CA ARG A 114 4.26 -4.79 8.53
C ARG A 114 3.82 -6.22 8.86
N SER A 115 2.64 -6.40 9.45
CA SER A 115 2.08 -7.74 9.68
C SER A 115 1.77 -8.45 8.36
N ASP A 116 1.18 -7.75 7.40
CA ASP A 116 0.87 -8.30 6.07
C ASP A 116 2.15 -8.69 5.31
N MET A 117 3.19 -7.85 5.36
CA MET A 117 4.50 -8.13 4.75
C MET A 117 5.20 -9.33 5.41
N ARG A 118 5.03 -9.49 6.74
CA ARG A 118 5.52 -10.67 7.45
C ARG A 118 4.81 -11.93 6.98
N GLU A 119 3.50 -11.90 6.80
CA GLU A 119 2.74 -13.06 6.30
C GLU A 119 3.21 -13.46 4.89
N PHE A 120 3.41 -12.48 4.01
CA PHE A 120 3.95 -12.73 2.67
C PHE A 120 5.37 -13.32 2.73
N ALA A 121 6.26 -12.76 3.55
CA ALA A 121 7.61 -13.28 3.75
C ALA A 121 7.61 -14.70 4.33
N ALA A 122 6.67 -15.02 5.23
CA ALA A 122 6.53 -16.36 5.79
C ALA A 122 6.13 -17.37 4.72
N ALA A 123 5.21 -17.03 3.83
CA ALA A 123 4.84 -17.88 2.70
C ALA A 123 6.03 -18.15 1.75
N LEU A 124 6.91 -17.17 1.53
CA LEU A 124 8.14 -17.38 0.77
C LEU A 124 9.13 -18.29 1.51
N ALA A 125 9.25 -18.14 2.83
CA ALA A 125 10.12 -18.96 3.68
C ALA A 125 9.65 -20.43 3.72
N GLU A 126 8.35 -20.69 3.85
CA GLU A 126 7.76 -22.04 3.84
C GLU A 126 8.04 -22.77 2.52
N ARG A 127 8.05 -22.03 1.41
CA ARG A 127 8.42 -22.52 0.08
C ARG A 127 9.94 -22.68 -0.12
N ARG A 128 10.76 -22.39 0.91
CA ARG A 128 12.23 -22.35 0.86
C ARG A 128 12.76 -21.46 -0.27
N ALA A 129 12.05 -20.37 -0.54
CA ALA A 129 12.34 -19.47 -1.65
C ALA A 129 13.31 -18.34 -1.28
N LEU A 130 13.41 -18.02 0.02
CA LEU A 130 14.24 -16.91 0.49
C LEU A 130 15.74 -17.13 0.19
N ALA A 131 16.42 -16.05 -0.15
CA ALA A 131 17.85 -16.01 -0.42
C ALA A 131 18.65 -16.48 0.81
N PRO A 132 19.82 -17.14 0.61
CA PRO A 132 20.68 -17.54 1.73
C PRO A 132 21.09 -16.36 2.60
N GLY A 133 20.95 -16.51 3.92
CA GLY A 133 21.31 -15.47 4.89
C GLY A 133 20.23 -14.42 5.12
N LEU A 134 19.08 -14.52 4.44
CA LEU A 134 17.93 -13.66 4.68
C LEU A 134 16.95 -14.34 5.63
N ASP A 135 16.71 -13.72 6.80
CA ASP A 135 15.68 -14.18 7.72
C ASP A 135 14.29 -13.58 7.40
N LEU A 136 13.28 -14.10 8.08
CA LEU A 136 11.88 -13.69 7.91
C LEU A 136 11.67 -12.20 8.21
N GLU A 137 12.30 -11.68 9.26
CA GLU A 137 12.14 -10.28 9.68
C GLU A 137 12.76 -9.33 8.67
N GLN A 138 13.96 -9.66 8.18
CA GLN A 138 14.67 -8.91 7.16
C GLN A 138 13.87 -8.88 5.86
N ALA A 139 13.35 -10.03 5.42
CA ALA A 139 12.49 -10.09 4.23
C ALA A 139 11.24 -9.21 4.40
N ALA A 140 10.54 -9.31 5.54
CA ALA A 140 9.36 -8.50 5.83
C ALA A 140 9.68 -6.99 5.87
N ALA A 141 10.82 -6.61 6.46
CA ALA A 141 11.26 -5.22 6.54
C ALA A 141 11.59 -4.64 5.15
N ILE A 142 12.26 -5.42 4.29
CA ILE A 142 12.54 -5.02 2.90
C ILE A 142 11.23 -4.83 2.12
N LEU A 143 10.31 -5.79 2.23
CA LEU A 143 8.99 -5.71 1.61
C LEU A 143 8.23 -4.46 2.05
N PHE A 144 8.22 -4.17 3.35
CA PHE A 144 7.60 -2.95 3.89
C PHE A 144 8.24 -1.69 3.30
N ALA A 145 9.57 -1.60 3.31
CA ALA A 145 10.29 -0.40 2.85
C ALA A 145 10.13 -0.13 1.35
N VAL A 146 10.06 -1.18 0.53
CA VAL A 146 10.08 -1.09 -0.94
C VAL A 146 8.67 -1.16 -1.54
N CYS A 147 7.83 -2.08 -1.06
CA CYS A 147 6.54 -2.39 -1.69
C CYS A 147 5.39 -1.57 -1.10
N ALA A 148 5.49 -1.15 0.17
CA ALA A 148 4.51 -0.28 0.81
C ALA A 148 4.96 1.19 0.79
N ASN A 149 5.54 1.63 -0.33
CA ASN A 149 6.06 2.97 -0.51
C ASN A 149 5.38 3.65 -1.70
N GLU A 150 4.39 4.48 -1.39
CA GLU A 150 3.62 5.24 -2.37
C GLU A 150 4.45 6.28 -3.12
N THR A 151 5.53 6.79 -2.52
CA THR A 151 6.42 7.75 -3.18
C THR A 151 7.17 7.11 -4.36
N ILE A 152 7.56 5.84 -4.26
CA ILE A 152 8.16 5.13 -5.40
C ILE A 152 7.17 5.05 -6.56
N PHE A 153 5.93 4.66 -6.28
CA PHE A 153 4.87 4.59 -7.30
C PHE A 153 4.60 5.94 -7.95
N LEU A 154 4.40 7.00 -7.15
CA LEU A 154 4.06 8.33 -7.65
C LEU A 154 5.19 8.94 -8.47
N ARG A 155 6.46 8.81 -8.03
CA ARG A 155 7.60 9.31 -8.84
C ARG A 155 7.67 8.63 -10.19
N LEU A 156 7.53 7.31 -10.23
CA LEU A 156 7.63 6.57 -11.49
C LEU A 156 6.46 6.91 -12.43
N THR A 157 5.25 7.01 -11.91
CA THR A 157 4.05 7.26 -12.72
C THR A 157 3.90 8.74 -13.11
N ASP A 158 4.05 9.68 -12.17
CA ASP A 158 3.87 11.11 -12.41
C ASP A 158 5.09 11.76 -13.09
N GLU A 159 6.32 11.37 -12.71
CA GLU A 159 7.55 12.04 -13.18
C GLU A 159 8.27 11.27 -14.29
N CYS A 160 8.25 9.93 -14.24
CA CYS A 160 8.89 9.08 -15.25
C CYS A 160 7.93 8.56 -16.33
N GLY A 161 6.62 8.83 -16.22
CA GLY A 161 5.61 8.45 -17.20
C GLY A 161 5.32 6.95 -17.25
N TRP A 162 5.59 6.21 -16.17
CA TRP A 162 5.39 4.77 -16.14
C TRP A 162 3.90 4.41 -16.04
N THR A 163 3.55 3.27 -16.63
CA THR A 163 2.25 2.62 -16.41
C THR A 163 2.26 1.83 -15.10
N PRO A 164 1.08 1.52 -14.52
CA PRO A 164 0.98 0.61 -13.38
C PRO A 164 1.64 -0.76 -13.64
N ASP A 165 1.57 -1.26 -14.87
CA ASP A 165 2.20 -2.54 -15.24
C ASP A 165 3.74 -2.46 -15.22
N GLN A 166 4.32 -1.32 -15.65
CA GLN A 166 5.77 -1.10 -15.54
C GLN A 166 6.20 -1.04 -14.07
N TYR A 167 5.41 -0.40 -13.21
CA TYR A 167 5.64 -0.42 -11.77
C TYR A 167 5.54 -1.84 -11.18
N ALA A 168 4.52 -2.63 -11.56
CA ALA A 168 4.39 -4.02 -11.14
C ALA A 168 5.63 -4.85 -11.53
N ASN A 169 6.09 -4.73 -12.78
CA ASN A 169 7.29 -5.42 -13.26
C ASN A 169 8.56 -5.04 -12.48
N LEU A 170 8.69 -3.76 -12.08
CA LEU A 170 9.78 -3.34 -11.21
C LEU A 170 9.68 -3.97 -9.82
N ILE A 171 8.51 -3.96 -9.20
CA ILE A 171 8.31 -4.60 -7.89
C ILE A 171 8.63 -6.09 -7.96
N GLU A 172 8.18 -6.80 -9.00
CA GLU A 172 8.53 -8.21 -9.23
C GLU A 172 10.05 -8.39 -9.35
N THR A 173 10.72 -7.54 -10.11
CA THR A 173 12.18 -7.57 -10.30
C THR A 173 12.90 -7.34 -8.97
N LEU A 174 12.48 -6.34 -8.19
CA LEU A 174 13.08 -6.00 -6.89
C LEU A 174 12.85 -7.11 -5.86
N VAL A 175 11.62 -7.63 -5.74
CA VAL A 175 11.30 -8.72 -4.82
C VAL A 175 12.09 -9.97 -5.19
N THR A 176 12.16 -10.31 -6.47
CA THR A 176 12.94 -11.45 -6.94
C THR A 176 14.42 -11.29 -6.63
N GLY A 177 15.02 -10.15 -6.98
CA GLY A 177 16.45 -9.91 -6.82
C GLY A 177 16.89 -9.74 -5.36
N LEU A 178 16.04 -9.17 -4.50
CA LEU A 178 16.36 -8.90 -3.10
C LEU A 178 16.03 -10.08 -2.18
N LEU A 179 14.97 -10.83 -2.47
CA LEU A 179 14.43 -11.82 -1.54
C LEU A 179 14.64 -13.26 -1.97
N LEU A 180 14.76 -13.55 -3.28
CA LEU A 180 14.76 -14.94 -3.75
C LEU A 180 16.17 -15.48 -3.99
N ALA A 181 16.35 -16.77 -3.71
CA ALA A 181 17.60 -17.45 -4.04
C ALA A 181 17.79 -17.47 -5.57
N PRO A 182 19.02 -17.25 -6.09
CA PRO A 182 19.29 -17.33 -7.51
C PRO A 182 18.97 -18.73 -8.03
N ASP A 183 18.34 -18.78 -9.20
CA ASP A 183 17.85 -20.01 -9.80
C ASP A 183 19.05 -20.91 -10.17
N ARG A 184 19.30 -21.98 -9.39
CA ARG A 184 20.47 -22.85 -9.57
C ARG A 184 20.46 -23.65 -10.89
N ARG A 185 19.43 -23.49 -11.73
CA ARG A 185 19.32 -24.13 -13.05
C ARG A 185 20.02 -23.37 -14.18
N ALA A 186 20.61 -22.21 -13.90
CA ALA A 186 21.34 -21.39 -14.88
C ALA A 186 22.88 -21.41 -14.69
N ALA A 187 23.42 -22.36 -13.92
CA ALA A 187 24.87 -22.55 -13.73
C ALA A 187 25.33 -23.92 -14.22
#